data_AF-A0A2M8HBN7-F1
#
_entry.id   AF-A0A2M8HBN7-F1
#
_cell.length_a   1.000
_cell.length_b   1.000
_cell.length_c   1.000
_cell.angle_alpha   90.00
_cell.angle_beta   90.00
_cell.angle_gamma   90.00
#
_symmetry.space_group_name_H-M   'P 1'
#
loop_
_entity.id
_entity.type
_entity.pdbx_description
1 polymer ?
#
loop_
_entity_poly.entity_id
_entity_poly.type
_entity_poly.pdbx_seq_one_letter_code
_entity_poly.pdbx_strand_id
1 'polypeptide(L)'
;MSITVQLAHFSDCHSHFDGAPMRFTPVGESEWRTQCGGYGRILSRLDALRQQAAAAGQTCLFLHGGDTFQGSLYFNRFKGRANADLLSRLRPDAMVIGNHEFDLGNGPLVEFLRQLDFPILAANLDSSQEPGDIPLKLRGLPNLYDASRPWHKRIIDGVPFALLGITLPQMAAIANPDAHTHFRGIEETLTQTLGEIRADGIRHIILLSHLGLEQDKRLAARFPELSLIIGGHTHSQLGDLAPLGLASEGSYPLMVEGVAILHAAHSALCLGVCELEFDDSGRVKRSAGQLEWLPWQPWPFASQPPAGLHFCEPAPEIEQHLAKRYRPELETMTQRVVTRLGGPLHHQRLPDASYPAGSQVAPLVAGAMLAAAREQAGQVDFALHNAGGVRCSLEPGPLSEADIAGRLLPFAIPLTLYRVHGHELAEALEGAIDNATNNGVVGNGSGSFPYTAGVRFSYRADCPKGSRITRLEWEASPGQWLAVEPDAIYRGVSSAYTASGKEGYTALARTLTQHNQELGITLADAFIRWARHLPELAPLPALVEYQG
;
A
#
# COMPACT_ATOMS: atom_id res chain seq x y z
N MET A 1 -13.93 37.30 -9.48
CA MET A 1 -12.55 37.56 -9.00
C MET A 1 -11.78 36.27 -9.17
N SER A 2 -10.53 36.30 -9.67
CA SER A 2 -9.69 35.10 -9.69
C SER A 2 -8.82 35.02 -8.43
N ILE A 3 -8.49 33.80 -8.02
CA ILE A 3 -7.59 33.51 -6.90
C ILE A 3 -6.45 32.62 -7.38
N THR A 4 -5.22 32.96 -7.00
CA THR A 4 -4.04 32.14 -7.28
C THR A 4 -3.63 31.40 -6.01
N VAL A 5 -3.44 30.08 -6.12
CA VAL A 5 -3.04 29.23 -4.99
C VAL A 5 -1.71 28.56 -5.32
N GLN A 6 -0.71 28.75 -4.45
CA GLN A 6 0.50 27.94 -4.45
C GLN A 6 0.16 26.60 -3.80
N LEU A 7 0.34 25.51 -4.54
CA LEU A 7 0.00 24.17 -4.12
C LEU A 7 1.23 23.27 -4.12
N ALA A 8 1.38 22.50 -3.06
CA ALA A 8 2.24 21.35 -2.98
C ALA A 8 1.40 20.10 -2.70
N HIS A 9 1.77 18.95 -3.27
CA HIS A 9 1.12 17.69 -2.94
C HIS A 9 2.04 16.49 -3.17
N PHE A 10 1.71 15.41 -2.49
CA PHE A 10 2.29 14.09 -2.68
C PHE A 10 1.30 13.00 -2.24
N SER A 11 1.62 11.75 -2.52
CA SER A 11 0.80 10.59 -2.19
C SER A 11 1.68 9.35 -2.07
N ASP A 12 1.12 8.24 -1.61
CA ASP A 12 1.76 6.91 -1.69
C ASP A 12 3.17 6.89 -1.08
N CYS A 13 3.34 7.61 0.03
CA CYS A 13 4.63 7.76 0.69
C CYS A 13 5.15 6.44 1.26
N HIS A 14 4.25 5.53 1.64
CA HIS A 14 4.57 4.20 2.14
C HIS A 14 5.76 4.20 3.11
N SER A 15 5.68 5.03 4.15
CA SER A 15 6.69 5.16 5.21
C SER A 15 8.14 5.38 4.73
N HIS A 16 8.35 5.96 3.53
CA HIS A 16 9.67 6.36 3.04
C HIS A 16 10.03 7.73 3.62
N PHE A 17 10.63 7.73 4.81
CA PHE A 17 11.05 8.96 5.49
C PHE A 17 12.49 9.36 5.16
N ASP A 18 13.34 8.38 4.89
CA ASP A 18 14.68 8.58 4.36
C ASP A 18 14.63 8.71 2.83
N GLY A 19 15.72 9.22 2.23
CA GLY A 19 15.90 9.13 0.78
C GLY A 19 15.95 7.67 0.32
N ALA A 20 15.37 7.40 -0.84
CA ALA A 20 15.34 6.08 -1.45
C ALA A 20 16.18 6.03 -2.74
N PRO A 21 16.78 4.87 -3.09
CA PRO A 21 17.54 4.74 -4.32
C PRO A 21 16.68 5.08 -5.54
N MET A 22 17.22 5.93 -6.41
CA MET A 22 16.60 6.35 -7.66
C MET A 22 17.59 6.21 -8.81
N ARG A 23 17.06 5.82 -9.97
CA ARG A 23 17.79 5.72 -11.22
C ARG A 23 17.14 6.64 -12.25
N PHE A 24 17.91 7.59 -12.74
CA PHE A 24 17.57 8.41 -13.88
C PHE A 24 18.35 7.94 -15.12
N THR A 25 17.75 8.08 -16.29
CA THR A 25 18.40 7.80 -17.59
C THR A 25 18.26 9.03 -18.48
N PRO A 26 18.92 10.15 -18.12
CA PRO A 26 18.66 11.43 -18.78
C PRO A 26 19.06 11.39 -20.26
N VAL A 27 18.30 12.12 -21.09
CA VAL A 27 18.55 12.13 -22.54
C VAL A 27 19.92 12.75 -22.82
N GLY A 28 20.79 11.99 -23.51
CA GLY A 28 22.12 12.46 -23.88
C GLY A 28 23.20 12.27 -22.81
N GLU A 29 22.85 11.73 -21.64
CA GLU A 29 23.78 11.44 -20.54
C GLU A 29 23.85 9.95 -20.23
N SER A 30 24.84 9.53 -19.44
CA SER A 30 24.85 8.17 -18.90
C SER A 30 23.85 8.01 -17.75
N GLU A 31 23.58 6.76 -17.38
CA GLU A 31 22.68 6.46 -16.26
C GLU A 31 23.19 7.10 -14.95
N TRP A 32 22.30 7.79 -14.24
CA TRP A 32 22.60 8.41 -12.96
C TRP A 32 21.86 7.71 -11.82
N ARG A 33 22.63 7.16 -10.88
CA ARG A 33 22.13 6.54 -9.64
C ARG A 33 22.38 7.49 -8.47
N THR A 34 21.33 7.75 -7.71
CA THR A 34 21.33 8.70 -6.58
C THR A 34 20.36 8.22 -5.49
N GLN A 35 20.39 8.83 -4.31
CA GLN A 35 19.27 8.77 -3.37
C GLN A 35 18.32 9.94 -3.71
N CYS A 36 17.01 9.76 -3.56
CA CYS A 36 16.03 10.79 -3.90
C CYS A 36 14.93 10.86 -2.83
N GLY A 37 14.40 12.07 -2.60
CA GLY A 37 13.25 12.24 -1.71
C GLY A 37 13.58 12.21 -0.22
N GLY A 38 12.61 11.75 0.56
CA GLY A 38 12.65 11.71 2.02
C GLY A 38 12.10 12.98 2.67
N TYR A 39 11.55 12.82 3.87
CA TYR A 39 10.79 13.87 4.55
C TYR A 39 11.64 15.09 4.91
N GLY A 40 12.95 14.91 5.11
CA GLY A 40 13.88 16.04 5.33
C GLY A 40 13.91 17.00 4.15
N ARG A 41 14.09 16.50 2.92
CA ARG A 41 14.11 17.34 1.71
C ARG A 41 12.74 17.87 1.33
N ILE A 42 11.69 17.07 1.55
CA ILE A 42 10.31 17.52 1.37
C ILE A 42 10.01 18.71 2.28
N LEU A 43 10.36 18.65 3.57
CA LEU A 43 10.13 19.76 4.48
C LEU A 43 10.90 21.00 4.05
N SER A 44 12.19 20.88 3.69
CA SER A 44 12.97 22.01 3.18
C SER A 44 12.31 22.67 1.97
N ARG A 45 11.80 21.88 1.03
CA ARG A 45 11.12 22.42 -0.16
C ARG A 45 9.77 23.05 0.21
N LEU A 46 8.98 22.40 1.06
CA LEU A 46 7.71 22.95 1.53
C LEU A 46 7.89 24.27 2.27
N ASP A 47 8.90 24.40 3.11
CA ASP A 47 9.16 25.65 3.83
C ASP A 47 9.64 26.77 2.90
N ALA A 48 10.43 26.44 1.87
CA ALA A 48 10.75 27.40 0.81
C ALA A 48 9.50 27.87 0.06
N LEU A 49 8.59 26.96 -0.29
CA LEU A 49 7.32 27.29 -0.96
C LEU A 49 6.41 28.14 -0.06
N ARG A 50 6.32 27.82 1.23
CA ARG A 50 5.56 28.61 2.21
C ARG A 50 6.12 30.02 2.36
N GLN A 51 7.44 30.17 2.40
CA GLN A 51 8.11 31.48 2.43
C GLN A 51 7.85 32.28 1.15
N GLN A 52 7.92 31.63 -0.01
CA GLN A 52 7.62 32.25 -1.31
C GLN A 52 6.17 32.74 -1.38
N ALA A 53 5.20 31.89 -1.01
CA ALA A 53 3.79 32.26 -0.98
C ALA A 53 3.52 33.40 0.02
N ALA A 54 4.09 33.32 1.23
CA ALA A 54 3.94 34.38 2.23
C ALA A 54 4.52 35.72 1.76
N ALA A 55 5.68 35.71 1.08
CA ALA A 55 6.27 36.91 0.50
C ALA A 55 5.41 37.51 -0.63
N ALA A 56 4.64 36.68 -1.34
CA ALA A 56 3.66 37.09 -2.35
C ALA A 56 2.29 37.47 -1.75
N GLY A 57 2.10 37.35 -0.43
CA GLY A 57 0.80 37.57 0.22
C GLY A 57 -0.24 36.50 -0.11
N GLN A 58 0.21 35.30 -0.45
CA GLN A 58 -0.60 34.15 -0.85
C GLN A 58 -0.50 33.02 0.17
N THR A 59 -1.51 32.15 0.19
CA THR A 59 -1.48 30.90 0.96
C THR A 59 -0.80 29.78 0.17
N CYS A 60 0.12 29.03 0.82
CA CYS A 60 0.65 27.76 0.30
C CYS A 60 -0.17 26.60 0.86
N LEU A 61 -0.93 25.91 0.00
CA LEU A 61 -1.71 24.72 0.36
C LEU A 61 -0.84 23.47 0.21
N PHE A 62 -0.87 22.57 1.19
CA PHE A 62 -0.19 21.27 1.13
C PHE A 62 -1.16 20.12 1.33
N LEU A 63 -1.33 19.25 0.33
CA LEU A 63 -2.32 18.16 0.34
C LEU A 63 -1.66 16.79 0.20
N HIS A 64 -2.20 15.78 0.90
CA HIS A 64 -1.70 14.40 0.85
C HIS A 64 -2.74 13.43 0.27
N GLY A 65 -2.41 12.79 -0.85
CA GLY A 65 -3.29 11.85 -1.56
C GLY A 65 -3.33 10.43 -0.98
N GLY A 66 -3.24 10.24 0.35
CA GLY A 66 -3.35 8.91 1.01
C GLY A 66 -2.15 7.96 0.85
N ASP A 67 -2.25 6.77 1.48
CA ASP A 67 -1.24 5.71 1.54
C ASP A 67 0.09 6.16 2.14
N THR A 68 0.03 6.57 3.41
CA THR A 68 1.25 6.78 4.21
C THR A 68 1.75 5.46 4.80
N PHE A 69 0.87 4.50 5.09
CA PHE A 69 1.22 3.20 5.69
C PHE A 69 1.94 2.23 4.71
N GLN A 70 2.54 1.18 5.30
CA GLN A 70 3.35 0.13 4.65
C GLN A 70 4.63 0.61 3.96
N GLY A 71 5.35 -0.33 3.32
CA GLY A 71 6.40 -0.08 2.32
C GLY A 71 7.81 0.17 2.83
N SER A 72 8.02 0.29 4.15
CA SER A 72 9.36 0.37 4.72
C SER A 72 9.47 -0.28 6.09
N LEU A 73 10.71 -0.50 6.55
CA LEU A 73 10.99 -1.02 7.88
C LEU A 73 10.44 -0.12 9.00
N TYR A 74 10.24 1.18 8.73
CA TYR A 74 9.59 2.08 9.68
C TYR A 74 8.15 1.66 9.97
N PHE A 75 7.36 1.35 8.93
CA PHE A 75 5.98 0.90 9.17
C PHE A 75 5.97 -0.42 9.93
N ASN A 76 6.80 -1.38 9.51
CA ASN A 76 6.91 -2.67 10.16
C ASN A 76 7.22 -2.51 11.66
N ARG A 77 8.15 -1.61 12.02
CA ARG A 77 8.58 -1.44 13.41
C ARG A 77 7.66 -0.56 14.26
N PHE A 78 7.14 0.52 13.68
CA PHE A 78 6.46 1.59 14.43
C PHE A 78 4.94 1.60 14.25
N LYS A 79 4.39 0.80 13.32
CA LYS A 79 2.96 0.56 13.11
C LYS A 79 2.15 1.87 13.03
N GLY A 80 2.54 2.77 12.14
CA GLY A 80 1.87 4.07 11.92
C GLY A 80 2.28 5.20 12.88
N ARG A 81 2.91 4.94 14.03
CA ARG A 81 3.34 6.01 14.96
C ARG A 81 4.41 6.93 14.37
N ALA A 82 5.35 6.39 13.59
CA ALA A 82 6.33 7.21 12.88
C ALA A 82 5.66 8.08 11.80
N ASN A 83 4.65 7.53 11.11
CA ASN A 83 3.87 8.26 10.12
C ASN A 83 3.15 9.46 10.74
N ALA A 84 2.46 9.28 11.88
CA ALA A 84 1.75 10.38 12.52
C ALA A 84 2.68 11.51 12.97
N ASP A 85 3.80 11.18 13.63
CA ASP A 85 4.78 12.17 14.11
C ASP A 85 5.38 12.95 12.95
N LEU A 86 5.85 12.25 11.91
CA LEU A 86 6.53 12.88 10.78
C LEU A 86 5.58 13.66 9.86
N LEU A 87 4.35 13.18 9.65
CA LEU A 87 3.33 13.94 8.91
C LEU A 87 2.92 15.21 9.63
N SER A 88 2.76 15.16 10.96
CA SER A 88 2.43 16.35 11.76
C SER A 88 3.50 17.43 11.63
N ARG A 89 4.77 17.05 11.45
CA ARG A 89 5.88 18.00 11.18
C ARG A 89 5.84 18.60 9.79
N LEU A 90 5.37 17.84 8.79
CA LEU A 90 5.17 18.37 7.44
C LEU A 90 3.99 19.35 7.35
N ARG A 91 3.02 19.29 8.28
CA ARG A 91 1.86 20.20 8.39
C ARG A 91 1.00 20.25 7.09
N PRO A 92 0.46 19.11 6.63
CA PRO A 92 -0.54 19.12 5.54
C PRO A 92 -1.83 19.83 5.97
N ASP A 93 -2.46 20.51 5.03
CA ASP A 93 -3.78 21.12 5.21
C ASP A 93 -4.90 20.07 5.17
N ALA A 94 -4.71 18.97 4.44
CA ALA A 94 -5.59 17.81 4.48
C ALA A 94 -4.91 16.54 3.91
N MET A 95 -5.42 15.38 4.31
CA MET A 95 -5.05 14.07 3.77
C MET A 95 -6.30 13.24 3.47
N VAL A 96 -6.34 12.50 2.36
CA VAL A 96 -7.35 11.44 2.15
C VAL A 96 -6.85 10.10 2.71
N ILE A 97 -7.77 9.27 3.23
CA ILE A 97 -7.42 7.91 3.66
C ILE A 97 -7.21 7.02 2.42
N GLY A 98 -6.05 6.39 2.31
CA GLY A 98 -5.75 5.36 1.32
C GLY A 98 -6.09 3.95 1.82
N ASN A 99 -5.80 2.94 1.00
CA ASN A 99 -6.10 1.56 1.37
C ASN A 99 -5.16 1.02 2.45
N HIS A 100 -3.88 1.38 2.42
CA HIS A 100 -2.90 0.83 3.35
C HIS A 100 -3.10 1.31 4.79
N GLU A 101 -3.83 2.40 4.98
CA GLU A 101 -4.25 2.86 6.30
C GLU A 101 -5.11 1.82 7.06
N PHE A 102 -5.80 0.92 6.34
CA PHE A 102 -6.63 -0.17 6.90
C PHE A 102 -5.91 -1.52 7.01
N ASP A 103 -4.62 -1.62 6.69
CA ASP A 103 -3.94 -2.92 6.62
C ASP A 103 -3.89 -3.68 7.95
N LEU A 104 -3.85 -2.94 9.07
CA LEU A 104 -3.83 -3.50 10.42
C LEU A 104 -5.20 -3.45 11.10
N GLY A 105 -6.27 -3.15 10.36
CA GLY A 105 -7.62 -2.94 10.91
C GLY A 105 -7.88 -1.54 11.44
N ASN A 106 -9.11 -1.31 11.93
CA ASN A 106 -9.54 0.03 12.35
C ASN A 106 -8.82 0.52 13.60
N GLY A 107 -8.46 -0.37 14.53
CA GLY A 107 -7.82 0.00 15.80
C GLY A 107 -6.54 0.82 15.60
N PRO A 108 -5.51 0.29 14.92
CA PRO A 108 -4.29 1.02 14.60
C PRO A 108 -4.52 2.29 13.77
N LEU A 109 -5.52 2.29 12.87
CA LEU A 109 -5.92 3.49 12.14
C LEU A 109 -6.41 4.58 13.12
N VAL A 110 -7.31 4.25 14.05
CA VAL A 110 -7.82 5.19 15.07
C VAL A 110 -6.68 5.75 15.92
N GLU A 111 -5.70 4.93 16.32
CA GLU A 111 -4.53 5.39 17.06
C GLU A 111 -3.67 6.37 16.26
N PHE A 112 -3.49 6.13 14.97
CA PHE A 112 -2.82 7.05 14.05
C PHE A 112 -3.59 8.36 13.91
N LEU A 113 -4.91 8.31 13.63
CA LEU A 113 -5.74 9.49 13.44
C LEU A 113 -5.81 10.38 14.69
N ARG A 114 -5.79 9.80 15.90
CA ARG A 114 -5.77 10.55 17.17
C ARG A 114 -4.52 11.39 17.38
N GLN A 115 -3.45 11.12 16.64
CA GLN A 115 -2.19 11.86 16.74
C GLN A 115 -2.10 13.00 15.72
N LEU A 116 -3.04 13.10 14.78
CA LEU A 116 -3.04 14.12 13.73
C LEU A 116 -3.94 15.30 14.13
N ASP A 117 -3.49 16.52 13.83
CA ASP A 117 -4.16 17.78 14.15
C ASP A 117 -4.75 18.50 12.92
N PHE A 118 -4.75 17.83 11.76
CA PHE A 118 -5.28 18.33 10.50
C PHE A 118 -6.41 17.44 9.93
N PRO A 119 -7.27 17.97 9.03
CA PRO A 119 -8.35 17.23 8.39
C PRO A 119 -7.90 15.93 7.68
N ILE A 120 -8.56 14.83 8.02
CA ILE A 120 -8.46 13.54 7.35
C ILE A 120 -9.79 13.24 6.66
N LEU A 121 -9.76 13.00 5.36
CA LEU A 121 -10.95 13.00 4.50
C LEU A 121 -11.24 11.59 3.99
N ALA A 122 -12.48 11.16 4.14
CA ALA A 122 -13.00 9.92 3.58
C ALA A 122 -14.54 10.01 3.51
N ALA A 123 -15.08 10.85 2.63
CA ALA A 123 -16.52 11.15 2.54
C ALA A 123 -17.39 9.91 2.33
N ASN A 124 -16.85 8.87 1.71
CA ASN A 124 -17.55 7.61 1.49
C ASN A 124 -17.34 6.58 2.61
N LEU A 125 -16.53 6.84 3.63
CA LEU A 125 -16.38 5.97 4.81
C LEU A 125 -17.61 6.12 5.71
N ASP A 126 -18.31 5.01 5.97
CA ASP A 126 -19.48 4.97 6.83
C ASP A 126 -19.18 4.17 8.10
N SER A 127 -19.03 4.90 9.21
CA SER A 127 -18.80 4.37 10.55
C SER A 127 -20.09 4.26 11.40
N SER A 128 -21.27 4.45 10.79
CA SER A 128 -22.55 4.50 11.53
C SER A 128 -22.90 3.19 12.23
N GLN A 129 -22.46 2.07 11.67
CA GLN A 129 -22.68 0.71 12.18
C GLN A 129 -21.64 0.26 13.22
N GLU A 130 -20.68 1.12 13.61
CA GLU A 130 -19.73 0.80 14.67
C GLU A 130 -20.44 0.46 16.00
N PRO A 131 -20.20 -0.75 16.57
CA PRO A 131 -20.73 -1.12 17.88
C PRO A 131 -20.37 -0.12 18.99
N GLY A 132 -21.30 0.04 19.93
CA GLY A 132 -21.21 1.03 21.00
C GLY A 132 -20.12 0.77 22.06
N ASP A 133 -19.56 -0.43 22.10
CA ASP A 133 -18.61 -0.90 23.11
C ASP A 133 -17.17 -1.08 22.59
N ILE A 134 -16.91 -0.81 21.30
CA ILE A 134 -15.55 -0.89 20.74
C ILE A 134 -14.65 0.18 21.39
N PRO A 135 -13.42 -0.18 21.82
CA PRO A 135 -12.51 0.74 22.51
C PRO A 135 -11.89 1.80 21.57
N LEU A 136 -11.68 1.45 20.30
CA LEU A 136 -11.06 2.31 19.28
C LEU A 136 -12.04 2.51 18.13
N LYS A 137 -12.81 3.60 18.21
CA LYS A 137 -13.86 3.96 17.23
C LYS A 137 -13.38 5.01 16.24
N LEU A 138 -13.73 4.85 14.97
CA LEU A 138 -13.61 5.88 13.95
C LEU A 138 -14.69 6.95 14.15
N ARG A 139 -15.91 6.54 14.51
CA ARG A 139 -17.05 7.45 14.67
C ARG A 139 -16.75 8.50 15.74
N GLY A 140 -16.88 9.76 15.34
CA GLY A 140 -16.72 10.91 16.23
C GLY A 140 -15.28 11.37 16.45
N LEU A 141 -14.31 10.83 15.70
CA LEU A 141 -12.97 11.40 15.70
C LEU A 141 -13.00 12.86 15.17
N PRO A 142 -12.38 13.82 15.86
CA PRO A 142 -12.59 15.25 15.60
C PRO A 142 -12.11 15.70 14.22
N ASN A 143 -11.02 15.10 13.75
CA ASN A 143 -10.35 15.45 12.49
C ASN A 143 -10.75 14.53 11.33
N LEU A 144 -11.55 13.50 11.57
CA LEU A 144 -12.07 12.63 10.52
C LEU A 144 -13.32 13.26 9.88
N TYR A 145 -13.31 13.38 8.57
CA TYR A 145 -14.42 13.80 7.74
C TYR A 145 -14.94 12.57 6.98
N ASP A 146 -15.78 11.80 7.67
CA ASP A 146 -16.43 10.60 7.16
C ASP A 146 -17.82 10.93 6.56
N ALA A 147 -18.62 9.93 6.23
CA ALA A 147 -19.93 10.13 5.61
C ALA A 147 -20.97 10.87 6.47
N SER A 148 -20.69 11.13 7.75
CA SER A 148 -21.51 12.01 8.61
C SER A 148 -21.13 13.49 8.51
N ARG A 149 -19.90 13.79 8.11
CA ARG A 149 -19.36 15.13 7.85
C ARG A 149 -18.40 15.07 6.65
N PRO A 150 -18.91 14.93 5.42
CA PRO A 150 -18.12 14.45 4.27
C PRO A 150 -17.09 15.43 3.71
N TRP A 151 -17.08 16.68 4.15
CA TRP A 151 -16.17 17.70 3.61
C TRP A 151 -15.77 18.74 4.67
N HIS A 152 -14.61 19.36 4.43
CA HIS A 152 -14.03 20.42 5.25
C HIS A 152 -14.05 21.76 4.50
N LYS A 153 -14.51 22.82 5.16
CA LYS A 153 -14.43 24.19 4.63
C LYS A 153 -13.09 24.81 4.99
N ARG A 154 -12.31 25.23 4.00
CA ARG A 154 -11.05 25.95 4.15
C ARG A 154 -11.17 27.33 3.52
N ILE A 155 -10.79 28.39 4.23
CA ILE A 155 -10.69 29.73 3.64
C ILE A 155 -9.25 29.93 3.15
N ILE A 156 -9.09 30.21 1.87
CA ILE A 156 -7.80 30.46 1.22
C ILE A 156 -7.85 31.89 0.67
N ASP A 157 -7.02 32.79 1.21
CA ASP A 157 -6.94 34.21 0.82
C ASP A 157 -8.33 34.89 0.70
N GLY A 158 -9.23 34.57 1.64
CA GLY A 158 -10.60 35.11 1.71
C GLY A 158 -11.66 34.36 0.89
N VAL A 159 -11.27 33.38 0.06
CA VAL A 159 -12.17 32.58 -0.76
C VAL A 159 -12.46 31.22 -0.07
N PRO A 160 -13.73 30.81 0.05
CA PRO A 160 -14.06 29.50 0.61
C PRO A 160 -13.84 28.38 -0.42
N PHE A 161 -13.07 27.38 0.01
CA PHE A 161 -12.87 26.10 -0.65
C PHE A 161 -13.52 24.98 0.17
N ALA A 162 -14.07 23.99 -0.53
CA ALA A 162 -14.46 22.72 0.07
C ALA A 162 -13.40 21.66 -0.27
N LEU A 163 -12.90 20.98 0.76
CA LEU A 163 -12.03 19.82 0.63
C LEU A 163 -12.86 18.58 0.96
N LEU A 164 -12.94 17.62 0.06
CA LEU A 164 -13.58 16.33 0.30
C LEU A 164 -12.64 15.20 -0.13
N GLY A 165 -12.77 14.04 0.50
CA GLY A 165 -11.94 12.88 0.25
C GLY A 165 -12.75 11.70 -0.27
N ILE A 166 -12.27 10.96 -1.26
CA ILE A 166 -12.87 9.68 -1.66
C ILE A 166 -11.81 8.59 -1.68
N THR A 167 -12.13 7.45 -1.06
CA THR A 167 -11.28 6.26 -1.04
C THR A 167 -11.94 5.08 -1.74
N LEU A 168 -11.19 4.00 -2.00
CA LEU A 168 -11.67 2.83 -2.71
C LEU A 168 -12.84 2.14 -1.97
N PRO A 169 -14.00 1.97 -2.61
CA PRO A 169 -15.14 1.33 -1.96
C PRO A 169 -14.93 -0.18 -1.74
N GLN A 170 -14.08 -0.83 -2.56
CA GLN A 170 -13.74 -2.25 -2.41
C GLN A 170 -12.67 -2.51 -1.34
N MET A 171 -12.66 -1.73 -0.25
CA MET A 171 -11.61 -1.78 0.78
C MET A 171 -11.44 -3.18 1.38
N ALA A 172 -12.52 -3.90 1.66
CA ALA A 172 -12.47 -5.28 2.18
C ALA A 172 -11.75 -6.27 1.24
N ALA A 173 -11.72 -5.99 -0.07
CA ALA A 173 -11.04 -6.83 -1.06
C ALA A 173 -9.53 -6.54 -1.14
N ILE A 174 -9.05 -5.37 -0.69
CA ILE A 174 -7.65 -4.94 -0.89
C ILE A 174 -6.90 -4.68 0.41
N ALA A 175 -7.59 -4.28 1.47
CA ALA A 175 -7.06 -4.05 2.82
C ALA A 175 -7.86 -4.83 3.87
N ASN A 176 -7.75 -4.50 5.17
CA ASN A 176 -8.39 -5.26 6.25
C ASN A 176 -9.28 -4.39 7.17
N PRO A 177 -10.24 -3.61 6.63
CA PRO A 177 -11.17 -2.86 7.47
C PRO A 177 -12.02 -3.81 8.33
N ASP A 178 -12.42 -3.37 9.52
CA ASP A 178 -13.30 -4.17 10.38
C ASP A 178 -14.65 -4.41 9.69
N ALA A 179 -15.31 -5.55 9.94
CA ALA A 179 -16.50 -5.99 9.21
C ALA A 179 -17.71 -5.02 9.25
N HIS A 180 -17.76 -4.13 10.25
CA HIS A 180 -18.80 -3.11 10.42
C HIS A 180 -18.44 -1.77 9.75
N THR A 181 -17.32 -1.71 9.02
CA THR A 181 -16.84 -0.55 8.28
C THR A 181 -17.30 -0.65 6.84
N HIS A 182 -18.13 0.29 6.42
CA HIS A 182 -18.69 0.27 5.06
C HIS A 182 -18.18 1.46 4.26
N PHE A 183 -18.14 1.28 2.94
CA PHE A 183 -17.80 2.35 2.01
C PHE A 183 -18.94 2.55 1.05
N ARG A 184 -19.52 3.75 1.06
CA ARG A 184 -20.63 4.16 0.17
C ARG A 184 -20.15 4.23 -1.28
N GLY A 185 -21.11 4.15 -2.21
CA GLY A 185 -20.84 4.29 -3.63
C GLY A 185 -20.26 5.67 -3.96
N ILE A 186 -19.23 5.71 -4.82
CA ILE A 186 -18.50 6.95 -5.14
C ILE A 186 -19.43 8.00 -5.76
N GLU A 187 -20.18 7.63 -6.80
CA GLU A 187 -21.04 8.58 -7.53
C GLU A 187 -22.17 9.14 -6.68
N GLU A 188 -22.81 8.29 -5.87
CA GLU A 188 -23.85 8.69 -4.93
C GLU A 188 -23.30 9.68 -3.90
N THR A 189 -22.16 9.34 -3.29
CA THR A 189 -21.48 10.18 -2.29
C THR A 189 -21.12 11.54 -2.87
N LEU A 190 -20.52 11.58 -4.07
CA LEU A 190 -20.13 12.82 -4.73
C LEU A 190 -21.35 13.65 -5.13
N THR A 191 -22.39 13.04 -5.71
CA THR A 191 -23.61 13.76 -6.11
C THR A 191 -24.25 14.47 -4.92
N GLN A 192 -24.39 13.77 -3.79
CA GLN A 192 -24.93 14.35 -2.57
C GLN A 192 -24.02 15.46 -2.02
N THR A 193 -22.75 15.14 -1.81
CA THR A 193 -21.79 16.04 -1.15
C THR A 193 -21.57 17.33 -1.94
N LEU A 194 -21.46 17.24 -3.27
CA LEU A 194 -21.32 18.42 -4.14
C LEU A 194 -22.59 19.29 -4.11
N GLY A 195 -23.77 18.68 -4.00
CA GLY A 195 -25.03 19.39 -3.79
C GLY A 195 -25.03 20.20 -2.49
N GLU A 196 -24.60 19.59 -1.38
CA GLU A 196 -24.48 20.24 -0.07
C GLU A 196 -23.47 21.40 -0.09
N ILE A 197 -22.28 21.19 -0.65
CA ILE A 197 -21.24 22.21 -0.79
C ILE A 197 -21.76 23.42 -1.58
N ARG A 198 -22.49 23.17 -2.67
CA ARG A 198 -23.05 24.23 -3.52
C ARG A 198 -24.18 25.00 -2.85
N ALA A 199 -24.98 24.32 -2.04
CA ALA A 199 -26.02 24.93 -1.21
C ALA A 199 -25.41 25.86 -0.15
N ASP A 200 -24.21 25.56 0.36
CA ASP A 200 -23.41 26.48 1.22
C ASP A 200 -22.74 27.62 0.43
N GLY A 201 -23.02 27.75 -0.88
CA GLY A 201 -22.52 28.83 -1.73
C GLY A 201 -21.07 28.64 -2.19
N ILE A 202 -20.43 27.52 -1.89
CA ILE A 202 -19.04 27.23 -2.27
C ILE A 202 -19.00 26.77 -3.74
N ARG A 203 -17.97 27.23 -4.47
CA ARG A 203 -17.72 26.88 -5.88
C ARG A 203 -16.34 26.29 -6.13
N HIS A 204 -15.39 26.55 -5.24
CA HIS A 204 -14.04 25.99 -5.31
C HIS A 204 -14.02 24.66 -4.56
N ILE A 205 -13.90 23.55 -5.27
CA ILE A 205 -14.05 22.21 -4.71
C ILE A 205 -12.83 21.36 -5.07
N ILE A 206 -12.05 20.96 -4.07
CA ILE A 206 -10.87 20.11 -4.23
C ILE A 206 -11.22 18.72 -3.72
N LEU A 207 -11.15 17.73 -4.61
CA LEU A 207 -11.27 16.32 -4.28
C LEU A 207 -9.86 15.75 -4.02
N LEU A 208 -9.62 15.24 -2.81
CA LEU A 208 -8.48 14.34 -2.57
C LEU A 208 -8.97 12.91 -2.84
N SER A 209 -8.39 12.25 -3.82
CA SER A 209 -8.81 10.93 -4.28
C SER A 209 -7.71 9.91 -4.00
N HIS A 210 -8.10 8.74 -3.51
CA HIS A 210 -7.22 7.57 -3.45
C HIS A 210 -7.79 6.43 -4.29
N LEU A 211 -8.14 6.73 -5.55
CA LEU A 211 -8.80 5.79 -6.48
C LEU A 211 -7.94 5.38 -7.68
N GLY A 212 -6.83 6.08 -7.92
CA GLY A 212 -6.00 5.89 -9.09
C GLY A 212 -6.36 6.80 -10.27
N LEU A 213 -5.35 7.08 -11.11
CA LEU A 213 -5.43 8.07 -12.18
C LEU A 213 -6.59 7.84 -13.17
N GLU A 214 -6.85 6.60 -13.57
CA GLU A 214 -7.94 6.31 -14.52
C GLU A 214 -9.32 6.55 -13.92
N GLN A 215 -9.49 6.27 -12.63
CA GLN A 215 -10.75 6.57 -11.96
C GLN A 215 -10.89 8.08 -11.73
N ASP A 216 -9.80 8.79 -11.44
CA ASP A 216 -9.80 10.25 -11.32
C ASP A 216 -10.19 10.93 -12.65
N LYS A 217 -9.69 10.44 -13.79
CA LYS A 217 -10.11 10.91 -15.12
C LYS A 217 -11.61 10.74 -15.34
N ARG A 218 -12.18 9.60 -14.92
CA ARG A 218 -13.63 9.35 -15.02
C ARG A 218 -14.43 10.28 -14.11
N LEU A 219 -13.95 10.51 -12.89
CA LEU A 219 -14.60 11.43 -11.95
C LEU A 219 -14.58 12.87 -12.47
N ALA A 220 -13.45 13.34 -12.99
CA ALA A 220 -13.34 14.66 -13.60
C ALA A 220 -14.33 14.85 -14.76
N ALA A 221 -14.46 13.85 -15.63
CA ALA A 221 -15.42 13.89 -16.73
C ALA A 221 -16.89 13.84 -16.26
N ARG A 222 -17.17 13.10 -15.18
CA ARG A 222 -18.52 12.91 -14.65
C ARG A 222 -19.00 14.06 -13.78
N PHE A 223 -18.08 14.68 -13.04
CA PHE A 223 -18.33 15.74 -12.07
C PHE A 223 -17.52 17.01 -12.42
N PRO A 224 -17.86 17.71 -13.52
CA PRO A 224 -17.18 18.95 -13.94
C PRO A 224 -17.37 20.11 -12.95
N GLU A 225 -18.14 19.89 -11.88
CA GLU A 225 -18.24 20.77 -10.72
C GLU A 225 -16.97 20.85 -9.87
N LEU A 226 -16.09 19.85 -9.98
CA LEU A 226 -14.82 19.82 -9.27
C LEU A 226 -13.86 20.86 -9.85
N SER A 227 -13.10 21.51 -9.00
CA SER A 227 -12.02 22.42 -9.40
C SER A 227 -10.72 21.66 -9.69
N LEU A 228 -10.42 20.69 -8.83
CA LEU A 228 -9.13 20.03 -8.75
C LEU A 228 -9.29 18.64 -8.12
N ILE A 229 -8.55 17.67 -8.66
CA ILE A 229 -8.36 16.34 -8.08
C ILE A 229 -6.89 16.16 -7.72
N ILE A 230 -6.61 15.84 -6.45
CA ILE A 230 -5.30 15.37 -5.98
C ILE A 230 -5.40 13.87 -5.78
N GLY A 231 -4.74 13.09 -6.63
CA GLY A 231 -4.85 11.64 -6.62
C GLY A 231 -3.66 10.91 -5.98
N GLY A 232 -3.86 9.62 -5.77
CA GLY A 232 -2.85 8.63 -5.35
C GLY A 232 -3.23 7.23 -5.84
N HIS A 233 -2.75 6.19 -5.14
CA HIS A 233 -3.02 4.75 -5.36
C HIS A 233 -2.25 4.11 -6.53
N THR A 234 -2.26 4.73 -7.72
CA THR A 234 -1.62 4.15 -8.92
C THR A 234 -0.15 4.51 -9.08
N HIS A 235 0.41 5.28 -8.14
CA HIS A 235 1.79 5.78 -8.18
C HIS A 235 2.08 6.60 -9.44
N SER A 236 1.03 7.21 -9.98
CA SER A 236 1.11 7.80 -11.31
C SER A 236 2.00 9.03 -11.34
N GLN A 237 2.73 9.18 -12.43
CA GLN A 237 3.62 10.31 -12.65
C GLN A 237 3.24 11.04 -13.94
N LEU A 238 3.05 12.34 -13.80
CA LEU A 238 2.53 13.24 -14.84
C LEU A 238 3.56 14.34 -15.12
N GLY A 239 3.51 14.91 -16.32
CA GLY A 239 4.37 16.00 -16.78
C GLY A 239 5.41 15.57 -17.82
N ASP A 240 6.30 16.50 -18.19
CA ASP A 240 7.43 16.21 -19.08
C ASP A 240 8.58 15.58 -18.29
N LEU A 241 8.63 14.24 -18.30
CA LEU A 241 9.60 13.44 -17.56
C LEU A 241 10.64 12.76 -18.47
N ALA A 242 10.48 12.90 -19.79
CA ALA A 242 11.38 12.31 -20.77
C ALA A 242 12.84 12.81 -20.61
N PRO A 243 13.12 14.10 -20.29
CA PRO A 243 14.49 14.57 -20.04
C PRO A 243 15.21 13.83 -18.91
N LEU A 244 14.45 13.26 -17.96
CA LEU A 244 14.97 12.47 -16.83
C LEU A 244 15.06 10.96 -17.15
N GLY A 245 14.60 10.54 -18.32
CA GLY A 245 14.49 9.14 -18.69
C GLY A 245 13.40 8.38 -17.95
N LEU A 246 12.37 9.10 -17.51
CA LEU A 246 11.26 8.54 -16.75
C LEU A 246 9.99 8.51 -17.61
N ALA A 247 9.13 7.53 -17.38
CA ALA A 247 7.84 7.43 -18.07
C ALA A 247 6.89 8.54 -17.62
N SER A 248 5.89 8.88 -18.42
CA SER A 248 4.84 9.83 -18.03
C SER A 248 3.49 9.34 -18.53
N GLU A 249 2.45 9.52 -17.72
CA GLU A 249 1.08 9.09 -18.01
C GLU A 249 0.18 10.24 -18.49
N GLY A 250 0.72 11.45 -18.66
CA GLY A 250 -0.02 12.61 -19.13
C GLY A 250 0.65 13.95 -18.82
N SER A 251 -0.02 15.05 -19.14
CA SER A 251 0.43 16.40 -18.79
C SER A 251 0.30 16.66 -17.28
N TYR A 252 0.99 17.70 -16.78
CA TYR A 252 0.87 18.16 -15.41
C TYR A 252 0.52 19.66 -15.39
N PRO A 253 -0.67 20.08 -14.91
CA PRO A 253 -1.81 19.22 -14.60
C PRO A 253 -2.32 18.45 -15.83
N LEU A 254 -3.00 17.34 -15.58
CA LEU A 254 -3.83 16.69 -16.59
C LEU A 254 -5.22 17.34 -16.54
N MET A 255 -5.68 17.91 -17.64
CA MET A 255 -6.98 18.57 -17.71
C MET A 255 -8.04 17.64 -18.32
N VAL A 256 -9.17 17.47 -17.63
CA VAL A 256 -10.33 16.72 -18.12
C VAL A 256 -11.60 17.52 -17.84
N GLU A 257 -12.35 17.89 -18.88
CA GLU A 257 -13.59 18.69 -18.77
C GLU A 257 -13.46 19.99 -17.92
N GLY A 258 -12.26 20.59 -17.91
CA GLY A 258 -11.96 21.80 -17.13
C GLY A 258 -11.54 21.55 -15.68
N VAL A 259 -11.50 20.29 -15.24
CA VAL A 259 -10.97 19.87 -13.93
C VAL A 259 -9.48 19.54 -14.07
N ALA A 260 -8.66 20.09 -13.18
CA ALA A 260 -7.24 19.73 -13.10
C ALA A 260 -7.06 18.45 -12.28
N ILE A 261 -6.21 17.54 -12.74
CA ILE A 261 -5.83 16.31 -12.02
C ILE A 261 -4.33 16.32 -11.80
N LEU A 262 -3.93 16.09 -10.55
CA LEU A 262 -2.53 16.04 -10.12
C LEU A 262 -2.25 14.71 -9.42
N HIS A 263 -1.11 14.09 -9.76
CA HIS A 263 -0.54 12.90 -9.13
C HIS A 263 0.97 13.10 -8.98
N ALA A 264 1.60 12.51 -7.97
CA ALA A 264 3.01 12.76 -7.63
C ALA A 264 3.77 11.47 -7.24
N ALA A 265 3.76 10.50 -8.15
CA ALA A 265 4.51 9.25 -8.04
C ALA A 265 4.27 8.54 -6.68
N HIS A 266 5.33 8.12 -6.00
CA HIS A 266 5.27 7.38 -4.74
C HIS A 266 6.55 7.54 -3.91
N SER A 267 6.59 6.91 -2.73
CA SER A 267 7.78 6.77 -1.86
C SER A 267 8.43 8.09 -1.46
N ALA A 268 7.67 9.19 -1.46
CA ALA A 268 8.18 10.51 -1.10
C ALA A 268 9.41 10.93 -1.93
N LEU A 269 9.53 10.42 -3.17
CA LEU A 269 10.66 10.63 -4.08
C LEU A 269 10.65 12.04 -4.69
N CYS A 270 9.45 12.56 -4.93
CA CYS A 270 9.22 13.88 -5.50
C CYS A 270 8.07 14.59 -4.78
N LEU A 271 7.95 15.90 -5.04
CA LEU A 271 6.86 16.74 -4.60
C LEU A 271 6.20 17.33 -5.84
N GLY A 272 4.87 17.21 -5.95
CA GLY A 272 4.13 17.95 -6.96
C GLY A 272 4.02 19.41 -6.55
N VAL A 273 4.52 20.32 -7.37
CA VAL A 273 4.52 21.77 -7.08
C VAL A 273 3.80 22.48 -8.22
N CYS A 274 2.78 23.27 -7.90
CA CYS A 274 1.99 23.99 -8.91
C CYS A 274 1.45 25.31 -8.37
N GLU A 275 1.41 26.32 -9.21
CA GLU A 275 0.58 27.51 -9.02
C GLU A 275 -0.67 27.38 -9.91
N LEU A 276 -1.85 27.50 -9.29
CA LEU A 276 -3.15 27.40 -9.97
C LEU A 276 -3.96 28.69 -9.79
N GLU A 277 -4.36 29.32 -10.90
CA GLU A 277 -5.30 30.44 -10.90
C GLU A 277 -6.71 29.89 -11.15
N PHE A 278 -7.60 30.04 -10.16
CA PHE A 278 -9.02 29.70 -10.26
C PHE A 278 -9.87 30.93 -10.56
N ASP A 279 -10.93 30.77 -11.35
CA ASP A 279 -11.98 31.77 -11.52
C ASP A 279 -13.06 31.69 -10.44
N ASP A 280 -14.01 32.63 -10.47
CA ASP A 280 -15.11 32.68 -9.50
C ASP A 280 -16.12 31.53 -9.62
N SER A 281 -16.09 30.79 -10.73
CA SER A 281 -16.84 29.53 -10.88
C SER A 281 -16.09 28.32 -10.31
N GLY A 282 -14.86 28.52 -9.82
CA GLY A 282 -14.00 27.47 -9.28
C GLY A 282 -13.19 26.74 -10.35
N ARG A 283 -13.10 27.23 -11.59
CA ARG A 283 -12.35 26.55 -12.66
C ARG A 283 -10.93 27.04 -12.78
N VAL A 284 -10.00 26.13 -13.11
CA VAL A 284 -8.59 26.48 -13.36
C VAL A 284 -8.49 27.24 -14.69
N LYS A 285 -8.05 28.49 -14.64
CA LYS A 285 -7.79 29.34 -15.81
C LYS A 285 -6.34 29.26 -16.27
N ARG A 286 -5.41 29.18 -15.32
CA ARG A 286 -3.98 29.09 -15.58
C ARG A 286 -3.34 28.13 -14.59
N SER A 287 -2.35 27.40 -15.06
CA SER A 287 -1.58 26.47 -14.26
C SER A 287 -0.12 26.51 -14.71
N ALA A 288 0.79 26.56 -13.74
CA ALA A 288 2.21 26.36 -13.97
C ALA A 288 2.74 25.43 -12.87
N GLY A 289 3.36 24.32 -13.24
CA GLY A 289 3.83 23.35 -12.26
C GLY A 289 4.47 22.13 -12.89
N GLN A 290 5.11 21.34 -12.05
CA GLN A 290 5.77 20.09 -12.43
C GLN A 290 5.95 19.21 -11.18
N LEU A 291 6.37 17.96 -11.42
CA LEU A 291 6.95 17.15 -10.36
C LEU A 291 8.40 17.59 -10.12
N GLU A 292 8.71 17.89 -8.87
CA GLU A 292 10.07 18.19 -8.42
C GLU A 292 10.65 16.97 -7.69
N TRP A 293 11.51 16.23 -8.38
CA TRP A 293 12.32 15.17 -7.79
C TRP A 293 13.41 15.79 -6.92
N LEU A 294 13.75 15.13 -5.81
CA LEU A 294 14.62 15.69 -4.77
C LEU A 294 15.93 14.88 -4.59
N PRO A 295 16.86 14.85 -5.57
CA PRO A 295 18.09 14.05 -5.49
C PRO A 295 19.05 14.53 -4.42
N TRP A 296 19.65 13.59 -3.68
CA TRP A 296 20.60 13.88 -2.60
C TRP A 296 21.96 14.34 -3.10
N GLN A 297 22.40 13.82 -4.24
CA GLN A 297 23.65 14.23 -4.87
C GLN A 297 23.36 15.33 -5.91
N PRO A 298 24.30 16.27 -6.13
CA PRO A 298 24.17 17.25 -7.21
C PRO A 298 24.21 16.54 -8.58
N TRP A 299 23.74 17.26 -9.61
CA TRP A 299 23.84 16.84 -11.00
C TRP A 299 25.30 16.52 -11.38
N PRO A 300 25.62 15.29 -11.82
CA PRO A 300 27.01 14.87 -11.99
C PRO A 300 27.57 15.17 -13.40
N PHE A 301 26.74 15.66 -14.33
CA PHE A 301 27.13 15.86 -15.72
C PHE A 301 27.49 17.33 -16.01
N ALA A 302 28.24 17.56 -17.09
CA ALA A 302 28.65 18.91 -17.49
C ALA A 302 27.51 19.74 -18.08
N SER A 303 26.44 19.09 -18.54
CA SER A 303 25.21 19.74 -18.99
C SER A 303 24.47 20.41 -17.83
N GLN A 304 23.51 21.27 -18.15
CA GLN A 304 22.60 21.80 -17.14
C GLN A 304 21.63 20.70 -16.69
N PRO A 305 21.28 20.63 -15.39
CA PRO A 305 20.28 19.70 -14.92
C PRO A 305 18.94 19.95 -15.63
N PRO A 306 18.24 18.89 -16.10
CA PRO A 306 16.90 19.03 -16.66
C PRO A 306 15.91 19.66 -15.67
N ALA A 307 14.82 20.22 -16.20
CA ALA A 307 13.68 20.64 -15.38
C ALA A 307 13.12 19.45 -14.58
N GLY A 308 12.47 19.76 -13.45
CA GLY A 308 11.95 18.75 -12.53
C GLY A 308 12.94 18.21 -11.51
N LEU A 309 14.24 18.56 -11.57
CA LEU A 309 15.18 18.31 -10.48
C LEU A 309 15.25 19.51 -9.53
N HIS A 310 15.06 19.29 -8.24
CA HIS A 310 15.22 20.30 -7.21
C HIS A 310 16.23 19.84 -6.15
N PHE A 311 17.32 20.59 -5.99
CA PHE A 311 18.38 20.29 -5.05
C PHE A 311 18.25 21.18 -3.82
N CYS A 312 18.09 20.57 -2.64
CA CYS A 312 18.02 21.29 -1.35
C CYS A 312 18.63 20.44 -0.24
N GLU A 313 19.24 21.06 0.76
CA GLU A 313 19.66 20.33 1.96
C GLU A 313 18.44 19.81 2.73
N PRO A 314 18.51 18.62 3.36
CA PRO A 314 17.41 18.11 4.17
C PRO A 314 17.23 18.95 5.43
N ALA A 315 15.98 19.14 5.85
CA ALA A 315 15.63 19.88 7.06
C ALA A 315 16.29 19.23 8.29
N PRO A 316 17.19 19.95 8.99
CA PRO A 316 17.96 19.38 10.10
C PRO A 316 17.08 18.81 11.21
N GLU A 317 15.92 19.43 11.48
CA GLU A 317 15.00 18.96 12.50
C GLU A 317 14.39 17.59 12.19
N ILE A 318 14.14 17.25 10.92
CA ILE A 318 13.65 15.92 10.54
C ILE A 318 14.77 14.91 10.63
N GLU A 319 15.95 15.22 10.10
CA GLU A 319 17.11 14.33 10.12
C GLU A 319 17.54 13.99 11.54
N GLN A 320 17.62 14.99 12.42
CA GLN A 320 17.95 14.78 13.83
C GLN A 320 16.86 13.98 14.56
N HIS A 321 15.59 14.21 14.23
CA HIS A 321 14.48 13.47 14.83
C HIS A 321 14.49 11.99 14.40
N LEU A 322 14.68 11.71 13.11
CA LEU A 322 14.87 10.36 12.58
C LEU A 322 16.07 9.66 13.24
N ALA A 323 17.23 10.33 13.27
CA ALA A 323 18.46 9.80 13.85
C ALA A 323 18.34 9.51 15.35
N LYS A 324 17.56 10.30 16.09
CA LYS A 324 17.39 10.12 17.54
C LYS A 324 16.29 9.12 17.89
N ARG A 325 15.16 9.16 17.19
CA ARG A 325 13.93 8.47 17.61
C ARG A 325 13.70 7.14 16.91
N TYR A 326 14.12 7.00 15.66
CA TYR A 326 13.66 5.91 14.81
C TYR A 326 14.80 5.07 14.19
N ARG A 327 15.80 5.70 13.57
CA ARG A 327 16.93 5.01 12.93
C ARG A 327 17.68 4.03 13.84
N PRO A 328 17.93 4.31 15.15
CA PRO A 328 18.64 3.38 16.02
C PRO A 328 17.97 2.00 16.16
N GLU A 329 16.63 1.96 16.11
CA GLU A 329 15.90 0.70 16.18
C GLU A 329 16.01 -0.07 14.85
N LEU A 330 16.01 0.63 13.71
CA LEU A 330 16.21 0.00 12.40
C LEU A 330 17.65 -0.52 12.24
N GLU A 331 18.64 0.21 12.75
CA GLU A 331 20.03 -0.24 12.83
C GLU A 331 20.16 -1.49 13.70
N THR A 332 19.45 -1.52 14.84
CA THR A 332 19.39 -2.69 15.71
C THR A 332 18.79 -3.90 14.97
N MET A 333 17.71 -3.72 14.21
CA MET A 333 17.12 -4.79 13.39
C MET A 333 18.08 -5.30 12.30
N THR A 334 18.86 -4.40 11.70
CA THR A 334 19.90 -4.75 10.71
C THR A 334 21.02 -5.59 11.33
N GLN A 335 21.40 -5.29 12.57
CA GLN A 335 22.46 -6.02 13.28
C GLN A 335 22.00 -7.37 13.86
N ARG A 336 20.70 -7.55 14.09
CA ARG A 336 20.13 -8.80 14.59
C ARG A 336 20.03 -9.84 13.49
N VAL A 337 21.11 -10.60 13.32
CA VAL A 337 21.13 -11.78 12.45
C VAL A 337 20.20 -12.85 13.02
N VAL A 338 19.23 -13.27 12.20
CA VAL A 338 18.24 -14.31 12.51
C VAL A 338 18.83 -15.69 12.21
N THR A 339 19.42 -15.83 11.03
CA THR A 339 20.04 -17.08 10.55
C THR A 339 20.96 -16.75 9.37
N ARG A 340 21.41 -17.75 8.62
CA ARG A 340 22.31 -17.60 7.48
C ARG A 340 21.87 -18.48 6.31
N LEU A 341 22.32 -18.15 5.11
CA LEU A 341 22.16 -18.96 3.91
C LEU A 341 23.53 -19.38 3.37
N GLY A 342 23.73 -20.68 3.11
CA GLY A 342 24.95 -21.18 2.46
C GLY A 342 24.95 -21.01 0.93
N GLY A 343 23.78 -20.82 0.32
CA GLY A 343 23.60 -20.59 -1.12
C GLY A 343 22.37 -19.71 -1.40
N PRO A 344 22.19 -19.23 -2.65
CA PRO A 344 21.05 -18.40 -3.00
C PRO A 344 19.75 -19.23 -2.96
N LEU A 345 18.65 -18.60 -2.56
CA LEU A 345 17.31 -19.16 -2.65
C LEU A 345 16.45 -18.29 -3.53
N HIS A 346 15.94 -18.86 -4.62
CA HIS A 346 15.23 -18.11 -5.64
C HIS A 346 13.73 -18.02 -5.34
N HIS A 347 13.19 -16.80 -5.46
CA HIS A 347 11.75 -16.57 -5.46
C HIS A 347 11.25 -16.32 -6.87
N GLN A 348 10.64 -17.36 -7.44
CA GLN A 348 9.89 -17.32 -8.70
C GLN A 348 8.42 -17.51 -8.34
N ARG A 349 7.51 -16.64 -8.81
CA ARG A 349 6.10 -16.73 -8.43
C ARG A 349 5.41 -17.97 -9.01
N LEU A 350 5.62 -18.22 -10.31
CA LEU A 350 5.09 -19.37 -11.03
C LEU A 350 6.17 -20.43 -11.27
N PRO A 351 5.82 -21.72 -11.27
CA PRO A 351 6.72 -22.74 -11.76
C PRO A 351 7.06 -22.55 -13.26
N ASP A 352 8.30 -22.87 -13.62
CA ASP A 352 8.79 -22.86 -15.01
C ASP A 352 9.86 -23.94 -15.25
N ALA A 353 10.47 -23.96 -16.43
CA ALA A 353 11.49 -24.97 -16.78
C ALA A 353 12.76 -24.90 -15.91
N SER A 354 13.12 -23.73 -15.40
CA SER A 354 14.28 -23.55 -14.51
C SER A 354 13.94 -23.88 -13.07
N TYR A 355 12.71 -23.60 -12.65
CA TYR A 355 12.19 -23.90 -11.32
C TYR A 355 10.84 -24.64 -11.44
N PRO A 356 10.84 -25.97 -11.64
CA PRO A 356 9.62 -26.75 -11.88
C PRO A 356 8.62 -26.77 -10.71
N ALA A 357 9.06 -26.41 -9.51
CA ALA A 357 8.21 -26.21 -8.33
C ALA A 357 8.01 -24.72 -7.97
N GLY A 358 8.52 -23.80 -8.80
CA GLY A 358 8.52 -22.36 -8.55
C GLY A 358 9.47 -21.94 -7.44
N SER A 359 8.97 -21.15 -6.48
CA SER A 359 9.79 -20.55 -5.42
C SER A 359 10.41 -21.58 -4.48
N GLN A 360 11.70 -21.37 -4.16
CA GLN A 360 12.40 -22.04 -3.06
C GLN A 360 12.20 -21.34 -1.70
N VAL A 361 11.70 -20.10 -1.72
CA VAL A 361 11.55 -19.24 -0.54
C VAL A 361 10.13 -19.29 0.03
N ALA A 362 9.11 -19.24 -0.81
CA ALA A 362 7.71 -19.22 -0.36
C ALA A 362 7.30 -20.49 0.44
N PRO A 363 7.79 -21.71 0.14
CA PRO A 363 7.58 -22.88 1.00
C PRO A 363 8.15 -22.72 2.41
N LEU A 364 9.30 -22.04 2.57
CA LEU A 364 9.88 -21.74 3.90
C LEU A 364 8.95 -20.82 4.69
N VAL A 365 8.36 -19.84 4.01
CA VAL A 365 7.39 -18.91 4.61
C VAL A 365 6.14 -19.64 5.09
N ALA A 366 5.57 -20.51 4.25
CA ALA A 366 4.45 -21.37 4.65
C ALA A 366 4.82 -22.29 5.83
N GLY A 367 6.03 -22.85 5.82
CA GLY A 367 6.56 -23.67 6.92
C GLY A 367 6.65 -22.90 8.24
N ALA A 368 7.14 -21.67 8.20
CA ALA A 368 7.21 -20.80 9.37
C ALA A 368 5.81 -20.44 9.91
N MET A 369 4.85 -20.18 9.03
CA MET A 369 3.45 -19.94 9.42
C MET A 369 2.86 -21.15 10.14
N LEU A 370 3.04 -22.34 9.58
CA LEU A 370 2.56 -23.59 10.18
C LEU A 370 3.20 -23.83 11.55
N ALA A 371 4.51 -23.62 11.67
CA ALA A 371 5.24 -23.78 12.92
C ALA A 371 4.72 -22.81 14.00
N ALA A 372 4.59 -21.52 13.68
CA ALA A 372 4.10 -20.52 14.63
C ALA A 372 2.64 -20.76 15.04
N ALA A 373 1.80 -21.18 14.09
CA ALA A 373 0.41 -21.53 14.36
C ALA A 373 0.29 -22.75 15.28
N ARG A 374 1.13 -23.78 15.07
CA ARG A 374 1.18 -24.96 15.94
C ARG A 374 1.65 -24.62 17.34
N GLU A 375 2.66 -23.76 17.46
CA GLU A 375 3.17 -23.27 18.74
C GLU A 375 2.08 -22.56 19.56
N GLN A 376 1.29 -21.68 18.93
CA GLN A 376 0.30 -20.87 19.63
C GLN A 376 -1.05 -21.55 19.84
N ALA A 377 -1.48 -22.39 18.90
CA ALA A 377 -2.86 -22.86 18.83
C ALA A 377 -3.01 -24.38 18.79
N GLY A 378 -1.92 -25.14 18.89
CA GLY A 378 -1.91 -26.60 18.94
C GLY A 378 -2.06 -27.23 17.56
N GLN A 379 -3.06 -28.10 17.38
CA GLN A 379 -3.21 -28.85 16.13
C GLN A 379 -3.59 -27.92 14.97
N VAL A 380 -2.69 -27.78 13.98
CA VAL A 380 -2.92 -27.09 12.71
C VAL A 380 -2.34 -27.98 11.62
N ASP A 381 -3.14 -28.28 10.61
CA ASP A 381 -2.86 -29.35 9.65
C ASP A 381 -1.97 -28.83 8.51
N PHE A 382 -2.22 -27.61 8.02
CA PHE A 382 -1.48 -27.04 6.90
C PHE A 382 -1.37 -25.51 6.98
N ALA A 383 -0.48 -24.96 6.15
CA ALA A 383 -0.42 -23.53 5.85
C ALA A 383 -0.48 -23.28 4.34
N LEU A 384 -1.10 -22.18 3.96
CA LEU A 384 -1.11 -21.65 2.59
C LEU A 384 -0.54 -20.25 2.57
N HIS A 385 0.25 -19.91 1.55
CA HIS A 385 0.68 -18.55 1.30
C HIS A 385 0.72 -18.26 -0.20
N ASN A 386 0.25 -17.09 -0.61
CA ASN A 386 0.33 -16.65 -2.00
C ASN A 386 1.74 -16.15 -2.33
N ALA A 387 2.22 -16.45 -3.53
CA ALA A 387 3.55 -16.06 -4.00
C ALA A 387 3.84 -14.56 -3.86
N GLY A 388 2.83 -13.71 -4.04
CA GLY A 388 2.94 -12.26 -4.03
C GLY A 388 3.23 -11.66 -2.66
N GLY A 389 2.97 -12.39 -1.58
CA GLY A 389 3.34 -12.00 -0.22
C GLY A 389 4.85 -12.08 0.04
N VAL A 390 5.57 -12.87 -0.75
CA VAL A 390 7.04 -12.93 -0.76
C VAL A 390 7.59 -12.02 -1.85
N ARG A 391 8.57 -11.17 -1.51
CA ARG A 391 8.93 -10.04 -2.37
C ARG A 391 10.29 -10.13 -3.03
N CYS A 392 11.18 -10.98 -2.55
CA CYS A 392 12.50 -11.14 -3.14
C CYS A 392 13.08 -12.54 -2.96
N SER A 393 14.04 -12.86 -3.82
CA SER A 393 15.01 -13.94 -3.59
C SER A 393 15.92 -13.60 -2.40
N LEU A 394 16.60 -14.60 -1.86
CA LEU A 394 17.57 -14.44 -0.79
C LEU A 394 18.96 -14.79 -1.29
N GLU A 395 19.93 -13.93 -0.97
CA GLU A 395 21.33 -14.13 -1.32
C GLU A 395 22.10 -14.85 -0.20
N PRO A 396 23.22 -15.53 -0.51
CA PRO A 396 24.07 -16.15 0.49
C PRO A 396 24.57 -15.15 1.55
N GLY A 397 24.68 -15.60 2.80
CA GLY A 397 25.19 -14.78 3.90
C GLY A 397 24.23 -14.65 5.08
N PRO A 398 24.48 -13.70 6.00
CA PRO A 398 23.60 -13.47 7.14
C PRO A 398 22.25 -12.91 6.68
N LEU A 399 21.17 -13.40 7.30
CA LEU A 399 19.82 -12.89 7.13
C LEU A 399 19.38 -12.20 8.41
N SER A 400 19.18 -10.88 8.36
CA SER A 400 18.79 -10.08 9.53
C SER A 400 17.27 -9.93 9.69
N GLU A 401 16.82 -9.42 10.84
CA GLU A 401 15.42 -9.01 11.03
C GLU A 401 15.02 -7.94 10.01
N ALA A 402 15.91 -7.01 9.69
CA ALA A 402 15.66 -5.97 8.69
C ALA A 402 15.49 -6.54 7.27
N ASP A 403 16.28 -7.55 6.89
CA ASP A 403 16.12 -8.23 5.60
C ASP A 403 14.76 -8.93 5.51
N ILE A 404 14.34 -9.60 6.58
CA ILE A 404 13.07 -10.32 6.61
C ILE A 404 11.90 -9.34 6.60
N ALA A 405 11.87 -8.40 7.54
CA ALA A 405 10.74 -7.52 7.78
C ALA A 405 10.69 -6.29 6.86
N GLY A 406 11.80 -5.96 6.19
CA GLY A 406 11.90 -4.81 5.29
C GLY A 406 11.97 -5.18 3.81
N ARG A 407 12.45 -6.38 3.46
CA ARG A 407 12.60 -6.81 2.06
C ARG A 407 11.83 -8.07 1.73
N LEU A 408 11.94 -9.14 2.51
CA LEU A 408 11.34 -10.43 2.17
C LEU A 408 9.82 -10.44 2.37
N LEU A 409 9.37 -10.03 3.57
CA LEU A 409 8.00 -10.05 4.08
C LEU A 409 7.64 -8.65 4.62
N PRO A 410 7.64 -7.60 3.78
CA PRO A 410 7.51 -6.23 4.23
C PRO A 410 6.10 -5.89 4.74
N PHE A 411 5.09 -6.63 4.32
CA PHE A 411 3.72 -6.40 4.71
C PHE A 411 3.48 -6.92 6.13
N ALA A 412 3.11 -6.01 7.03
CA ALA A 412 2.75 -6.35 8.40
C ALA A 412 1.37 -7.02 8.53
N ILE A 413 1.08 -8.04 7.71
CA ILE A 413 -0.22 -8.73 7.69
C ILE A 413 -0.24 -9.81 8.79
N PRO A 414 -1.31 -9.88 9.61
CA PRO A 414 -1.42 -10.87 10.66
C PRO A 414 -1.69 -12.28 10.11
N LEU A 415 -1.34 -13.31 10.88
CA LEU A 415 -1.71 -14.68 10.60
C LEU A 415 -3.13 -14.98 11.13
N THR A 416 -3.92 -15.69 10.32
CA THR A 416 -5.29 -16.07 10.62
C THR A 416 -5.45 -17.57 10.51
N LEU A 417 -6.03 -18.18 11.55
CA LEU A 417 -6.49 -19.56 11.56
C LEU A 417 -7.90 -19.66 10.99
N TYR A 418 -8.15 -20.73 10.25
CA TYR A 418 -9.46 -21.05 9.68
C TYR A 418 -9.69 -22.56 9.61
N ARG A 419 -10.94 -22.94 9.34
CA ARG A 419 -11.37 -24.34 9.14
C ARG A 419 -12.02 -24.45 7.76
N VAL A 420 -11.69 -25.50 7.03
CA VAL A 420 -12.05 -25.69 5.63
C VAL A 420 -12.39 -27.17 5.37
N HIS A 421 -13.36 -27.46 4.52
CA HIS A 421 -13.57 -28.82 4.01
C HIS A 421 -12.51 -29.19 2.97
N GLY A 422 -12.20 -30.48 2.81
CA GLY A 422 -11.22 -30.94 1.84
C GLY A 422 -11.50 -30.49 0.39
N HIS A 423 -12.76 -30.46 -0.03
CA HIS A 423 -13.15 -29.97 -1.35
C HIS A 423 -12.93 -28.46 -1.51
N GLU A 424 -13.20 -27.67 -0.47
CA GLU A 424 -12.98 -26.22 -0.48
C GLU A 424 -11.48 -25.88 -0.50
N LEU A 425 -10.64 -26.71 0.12
CA LEU A 425 -9.18 -26.59 0.00
C LEU A 425 -8.71 -26.83 -1.45
N ALA A 426 -9.25 -27.85 -2.11
CA ALA A 426 -8.97 -28.10 -3.53
C ALA A 426 -9.43 -26.93 -4.41
N GLU A 427 -10.65 -26.42 -4.20
CA GLU A 427 -11.17 -25.23 -4.90
C GLU A 427 -10.32 -23.99 -4.67
N ALA A 428 -9.83 -23.77 -3.46
CA ALA A 428 -8.97 -22.62 -3.13
C ALA A 428 -7.63 -22.70 -3.87
N LEU A 429 -7.00 -23.87 -3.91
CA LEU A 429 -5.76 -24.09 -4.65
C LEU A 429 -5.97 -23.90 -6.15
N GLU A 430 -7.02 -24.47 -6.71
CA GLU A 430 -7.34 -24.33 -8.14
C GLU A 430 -7.64 -22.86 -8.50
N GLY A 431 -8.52 -22.20 -7.74
CA GLY A 431 -8.91 -20.82 -8.00
C GLY A 431 -7.74 -19.83 -7.92
N ALA A 432 -6.81 -20.06 -7.00
CA ALA A 432 -5.57 -19.30 -6.88
C ALA A 432 -4.66 -19.49 -8.10
N ILE A 433 -4.48 -20.73 -8.57
CA ILE A 433 -3.65 -21.02 -9.75
C ILE A 433 -4.30 -20.47 -11.03
N ASP A 434 -5.62 -20.60 -11.18
CA ASP A 434 -6.38 -20.04 -12.30
C ASP A 434 -6.19 -18.53 -12.39
N ASN A 435 -6.30 -17.84 -11.25
CA ASN A 435 -6.06 -16.41 -11.16
C ASN A 435 -4.59 -16.04 -11.46
N ALA A 436 -3.63 -16.89 -11.07
CA ALA A 436 -2.20 -16.63 -11.30
C ALA A 436 -1.80 -16.78 -12.77
N THR A 437 -2.50 -17.65 -13.49
CA THR A 437 -2.15 -18.12 -14.85
C THR A 437 -3.12 -17.66 -15.93
N ASN A 438 -4.19 -16.95 -15.54
CA ASN A 438 -5.33 -16.62 -16.40
C ASN A 438 -6.01 -17.87 -17.01
N ASN A 439 -6.03 -19.00 -16.28
CA ASN A 439 -6.63 -20.23 -16.78
C ASN A 439 -8.15 -20.23 -16.61
N GLY A 440 -8.87 -19.71 -17.61
CA GLY A 440 -10.34 -19.67 -17.62
C GLY A 440 -10.93 -18.52 -16.79
N VAL A 441 -10.11 -17.58 -16.33
CA VAL A 441 -10.49 -16.33 -15.66
C VAL A 441 -9.55 -15.20 -16.09
N VAL A 442 -9.98 -13.96 -15.96
CA VAL A 442 -9.09 -12.80 -16.06
C VAL A 442 -8.46 -12.61 -14.68
N GLY A 443 -7.21 -13.03 -14.55
CA GLY A 443 -6.43 -12.93 -13.32
C GLY A 443 -5.95 -11.51 -13.06
N ASN A 444 -5.69 -11.21 -11.79
CA ASN A 444 -5.11 -9.93 -11.36
C ASN A 444 -3.57 -9.99 -11.18
N GLY A 445 -2.95 -11.13 -11.46
CA GLY A 445 -1.49 -11.29 -11.51
C GLY A 445 -0.98 -12.62 -10.95
N SER A 446 0.27 -12.93 -11.27
CA SER A 446 0.95 -14.16 -10.87
C SER A 446 1.22 -14.30 -9.36
N GLY A 447 0.96 -13.25 -8.58
CA GLY A 447 1.14 -13.25 -7.13
C GLY A 447 0.24 -14.23 -6.37
N SER A 448 -0.86 -14.63 -6.98
CA SER A 448 -1.84 -15.53 -6.38
C SER A 448 -1.40 -16.99 -6.27
N PHE A 449 -0.33 -17.41 -6.95
CA PHE A 449 0.07 -18.83 -6.96
C PHE A 449 0.33 -19.39 -5.55
N PRO A 450 -0.26 -20.53 -5.15
CA PRO A 450 -0.17 -21.04 -3.79
C PRO A 450 1.11 -21.83 -3.52
N TYR A 451 1.79 -21.47 -2.42
CA TYR A 451 2.81 -22.30 -1.78
C TYR A 451 2.31 -22.79 -0.43
N THR A 452 2.76 -23.97 -0.02
CA THR A 452 2.13 -24.73 1.06
C THR A 452 3.14 -25.27 2.07
N ALA A 453 2.65 -25.62 3.25
CA ALA A 453 3.31 -26.51 4.19
C ALA A 453 2.26 -27.44 4.81
N GLY A 454 2.61 -28.70 5.10
CA GLY A 454 1.67 -29.69 5.64
C GLY A 454 0.62 -30.21 4.65
N VAL A 455 0.59 -29.69 3.41
CA VAL A 455 -0.23 -30.20 2.30
C VAL A 455 0.60 -30.21 1.01
N ARG A 456 0.43 -31.22 0.16
CA ARG A 456 1.03 -31.31 -1.17
C ARG A 456 -0.01 -31.63 -2.22
N PHE A 457 0.22 -31.16 -3.44
CA PHE A 457 -0.74 -31.33 -4.53
C PHE A 457 -0.10 -31.40 -5.92
N SER A 458 -0.85 -31.96 -6.86
CA SER A 458 -0.53 -31.95 -8.29
C SER A 458 -1.62 -31.19 -9.04
N TYR A 459 -1.21 -30.28 -9.92
CA TYR A 459 -2.10 -29.45 -10.74
C TYR A 459 -1.88 -29.73 -12.23
N ARG A 460 -2.98 -29.82 -12.99
CA ARG A 460 -3.00 -29.99 -14.44
C ARG A 460 -3.91 -28.95 -15.12
N ALA A 461 -3.30 -28.06 -15.91
CA ALA A 461 -4.01 -26.96 -16.56
C ALA A 461 -5.03 -27.42 -17.61
N ASP A 462 -4.78 -28.57 -18.24
CA ASP A 462 -5.60 -29.15 -19.31
C ASP A 462 -6.87 -29.85 -18.81
N CYS A 463 -6.96 -30.12 -17.51
CA CYS A 463 -8.16 -30.68 -16.90
C CYS A 463 -9.31 -29.66 -16.85
N PRO A 464 -10.57 -30.12 -16.90
CA PRO A 464 -11.73 -29.25 -16.68
C PRO A 464 -11.67 -28.55 -15.32
N LYS A 465 -12.20 -27.33 -15.26
CA LYS A 465 -12.36 -26.59 -14.00
C LYS A 465 -13.14 -27.42 -12.98
N GLY A 466 -12.66 -27.46 -11.74
CA GLY A 466 -13.11 -28.32 -10.65
C GLY A 466 -12.39 -29.67 -10.60
N SER A 467 -11.46 -29.94 -11.51
CA SER A 467 -10.72 -31.21 -11.58
C SER A 467 -9.24 -31.01 -11.91
N ARG A 468 -8.72 -29.79 -11.77
CA ARG A 468 -7.32 -29.47 -12.10
C ARG A 468 -6.37 -29.87 -10.99
N ILE A 469 -6.84 -29.92 -9.75
CA ILE A 469 -6.13 -30.56 -8.64
C ILE A 469 -6.35 -32.08 -8.74
N THR A 470 -5.35 -32.80 -9.27
CA THR A 470 -5.45 -34.24 -9.55
C THR A 470 -4.97 -35.11 -8.39
N ARG A 471 -4.21 -34.53 -7.47
CA ARG A 471 -3.76 -35.14 -6.22
C ARG A 471 -3.75 -34.08 -5.13
N LEU A 472 -4.27 -34.40 -3.95
CA LEU A 472 -4.24 -33.55 -2.78
C LEU A 472 -4.05 -34.40 -1.53
N GLU A 473 -2.97 -34.18 -0.80
CA GLU A 473 -2.60 -34.95 0.38
C GLU A 473 -2.13 -34.04 1.50
N TRP A 474 -2.42 -34.41 2.75
CA TRP A 474 -2.00 -33.69 3.94
C TRP A 474 -1.08 -34.56 4.81
N GLU A 475 -0.21 -33.92 5.57
CA GLU A 475 0.77 -34.58 6.43
C GLU A 475 0.18 -34.83 7.83
N ALA A 476 -0.34 -36.03 8.06
CA ALA A 476 -0.99 -36.41 9.32
C ALA A 476 0.01 -36.57 10.48
N SER A 477 1.23 -36.98 10.16
CA SER A 477 2.39 -36.99 11.05
C SER A 477 3.66 -36.86 10.19
N PRO A 478 4.83 -36.49 10.75
CA PRO A 478 6.04 -36.26 9.95
C PRO A 478 6.35 -37.41 8.98
N GLY A 479 6.29 -37.13 7.68
CA GLY A 479 6.50 -38.09 6.60
C GLY A 479 5.31 -38.98 6.23
N GLN A 480 4.20 -38.94 6.98
CA GLN A 480 2.98 -39.70 6.71
C GLN A 480 1.97 -38.83 5.96
N TRP A 481 1.89 -39.04 4.65
CA TRP A 481 0.97 -38.34 3.76
C TRP A 481 -0.30 -39.17 3.52
N LEU A 482 -1.46 -38.57 3.78
CA LEU A 482 -2.77 -39.18 3.54
C LEU A 482 -3.55 -38.33 2.53
N ALA A 483 -4.42 -38.97 1.75
CA ALA A 483 -5.34 -38.24 0.86
C ALA A 483 -6.20 -37.27 1.69
N VAL A 484 -6.45 -36.09 1.10
CA VAL A 484 -7.43 -35.15 1.65
C VAL A 484 -8.83 -35.68 1.32
N GLU A 485 -9.62 -35.95 2.34
CA GLU A 485 -10.99 -36.42 2.20
C GLU A 485 -11.92 -35.22 1.95
N PRO A 486 -12.77 -35.23 0.90
CA PRO A 486 -13.54 -34.05 0.47
C PRO A 486 -14.40 -33.40 1.55
N ASP A 487 -15.04 -34.20 2.40
CA ASP A 487 -15.97 -33.73 3.42
C ASP A 487 -15.33 -33.56 4.80
N ALA A 488 -14.09 -34.03 4.99
CA ALA A 488 -13.37 -33.85 6.25
C ALA A 488 -12.98 -32.39 6.47
N ILE A 489 -12.93 -31.96 7.73
CA ILE A 489 -12.57 -30.60 8.12
C ILE A 489 -11.09 -30.57 8.50
N TYR A 490 -10.37 -29.64 7.88
CA TYR A 490 -8.96 -29.37 8.14
C TYR A 490 -8.79 -27.97 8.74
N ARG A 491 -7.81 -27.81 9.63
CA ARG A 491 -7.45 -26.53 10.23
C ARG A 491 -6.21 -25.96 9.55
N GLY A 492 -6.41 -24.85 8.86
CA GLY A 492 -5.35 -24.15 8.13
C GLY A 492 -4.91 -22.87 8.81
N VAL A 493 -3.71 -22.41 8.47
CA VAL A 493 -3.25 -21.04 8.73
C VAL A 493 -2.87 -20.35 7.43
N SER A 494 -3.18 -19.05 7.34
CA SER A 494 -2.68 -18.21 6.25
C SER A 494 -2.45 -16.77 6.73
N SER A 495 -2.00 -15.89 5.85
CA SER A 495 -2.12 -14.45 6.08
C SER A 495 -3.61 -14.06 6.09
N ALA A 496 -3.99 -13.01 6.82
CA ALA A 496 -5.37 -12.50 6.79
C ALA A 496 -5.82 -12.12 5.37
N TYR A 497 -4.87 -11.68 4.52
CA TYR A 497 -5.11 -11.40 3.10
C TYR A 497 -5.56 -12.65 2.32
N THR A 498 -4.84 -13.75 2.43
CA THR A 498 -5.20 -15.00 1.73
C THR A 498 -6.42 -15.68 2.38
N ALA A 499 -6.52 -15.67 3.71
CA ALA A 499 -7.63 -16.28 4.45
C ALA A 499 -8.99 -15.59 4.18
N SER A 500 -8.98 -14.31 3.81
CA SER A 500 -10.19 -13.57 3.38
C SER A 500 -10.60 -13.88 1.93
N GLY A 501 -9.92 -14.80 1.26
CA GLY A 501 -10.30 -15.31 -0.06
C GLY A 501 -9.94 -14.42 -1.25
N LYS A 502 -9.05 -13.45 -1.05
CA LYS A 502 -8.53 -12.56 -2.09
C LYS A 502 -7.77 -13.34 -3.16
N GLU A 503 -7.51 -12.75 -4.32
CA GLU A 503 -6.59 -13.32 -5.34
C GLU A 503 -6.93 -14.76 -5.81
N GLY A 504 -8.22 -15.09 -5.92
CA GLY A 504 -8.67 -16.41 -6.38
C GLY A 504 -8.91 -17.43 -5.26
N TYR A 505 -8.54 -17.13 -4.02
CA TYR A 505 -8.77 -17.98 -2.84
C TYR A 505 -10.22 -17.95 -2.33
N THR A 506 -11.19 -17.56 -3.16
CA THR A 506 -12.58 -17.26 -2.74
C THR A 506 -13.26 -18.42 -2.00
N ALA A 507 -12.86 -19.67 -2.28
CA ALA A 507 -13.34 -20.83 -1.55
C ALA A 507 -13.07 -20.71 -0.04
N LEU A 508 -11.91 -20.20 0.37
CA LEU A 508 -11.58 -19.98 1.79
C LEU A 508 -12.59 -19.04 2.48
N ALA A 509 -13.13 -18.04 1.78
CA ALA A 509 -14.12 -17.12 2.34
C ALA A 509 -15.53 -17.72 2.48
N ARG A 510 -15.85 -18.80 1.76
CA ARG A 510 -17.19 -19.44 1.75
C ARG A 510 -17.41 -20.39 2.94
N THR A 511 -16.34 -20.77 3.64
CA THR A 511 -16.32 -21.94 4.53
C THR A 511 -16.71 -21.59 5.97
N LEU A 512 -16.51 -22.52 6.91
CA LEU A 512 -16.74 -22.38 8.37
C LEU A 512 -15.85 -21.31 9.06
N THR A 513 -15.39 -20.29 8.33
CA THR A 513 -14.49 -19.20 8.75
C THR A 513 -15.13 -18.11 9.59
N GLN A 514 -16.42 -18.23 9.94
CA GLN A 514 -17.06 -17.36 10.93
C GLN A 514 -16.39 -17.43 12.33
N HIS A 515 -15.42 -18.33 12.51
CA HIS A 515 -14.53 -18.43 13.67
C HIS A 515 -13.05 -18.23 13.31
N ASN A 516 -12.75 -17.40 12.32
CA ASN A 516 -11.39 -16.99 12.04
C ASN A 516 -10.75 -16.42 13.31
N GLN A 517 -9.60 -16.97 13.68
CA GLN A 517 -8.85 -16.52 14.84
C GLN A 517 -7.57 -15.86 14.36
N GLU A 518 -7.47 -14.55 14.55
CA GLU A 518 -6.21 -13.85 14.39
C GLU A 518 -5.25 -14.26 15.50
N LEU A 519 -4.01 -14.58 15.13
CA LEU A 519 -2.98 -15.03 16.05
C LEU A 519 -2.20 -13.87 16.72
N GLY A 520 -2.46 -12.62 16.32
CA GLY A 520 -1.75 -11.44 16.83
C GLY A 520 -0.25 -11.43 16.52
N ILE A 521 0.19 -12.23 15.55
CA ILE A 521 1.56 -12.26 15.03
C ILE A 521 1.54 -12.03 13.52
N THR A 522 2.52 -11.28 13.02
CA THR A 522 2.67 -11.05 11.59
C THR A 522 3.41 -12.18 10.90
N LEU A 523 3.31 -12.24 9.58
CA LEU A 523 4.07 -13.18 8.75
C LEU A 523 5.60 -13.06 8.98
N ALA A 524 6.12 -11.83 9.05
CA ALA A 524 7.53 -11.57 9.33
C ALA A 524 7.94 -12.07 10.73
N ASP A 525 7.11 -11.83 11.75
CA ASP A 525 7.39 -12.31 13.12
C ASP A 525 7.44 -13.83 13.19
N ALA A 526 6.50 -14.51 12.53
CA ALA A 526 6.47 -15.97 12.44
C ALA A 526 7.74 -16.51 11.76
N PHE A 527 8.16 -15.90 10.65
CA PHE A 527 9.37 -16.27 9.95
C PHE A 527 10.63 -16.05 10.79
N ILE A 528 10.77 -14.87 11.43
CA ILE A 528 11.90 -14.55 12.30
C ILE A 528 12.01 -15.56 13.45
N ARG A 529 10.90 -15.86 14.14
CA ARG A 529 10.89 -16.82 15.26
C ARG A 529 11.31 -18.20 14.81
N TRP A 530 10.70 -18.71 13.74
CA TRP A 530 11.00 -20.02 13.20
C TRP A 530 12.46 -20.13 12.72
N ALA A 531 12.91 -19.15 11.91
CA ALA A 531 14.24 -19.17 11.31
C ALA A 531 15.37 -19.01 12.33
N ARG A 532 15.15 -18.36 13.49
CA ARG A 532 16.15 -18.27 14.58
C ARG A 532 16.57 -19.62 15.15
N HIS A 533 15.71 -20.63 15.04
CA HIS A 533 16.02 -21.98 15.50
C HIS A 533 16.81 -22.79 14.46
N LEU A 534 17.02 -22.23 13.26
CA LEU A 534 17.75 -22.88 12.19
C LEU A 534 19.17 -22.32 12.12
N PRO A 535 20.21 -23.17 12.15
CA PRO A 535 21.58 -22.72 11.96
C PRO A 535 21.82 -22.18 10.54
N GLU A 536 21.07 -22.70 9.57
CA GLU A 536 21.10 -22.29 8.18
C GLU A 536 19.72 -22.51 7.54
N LEU A 537 19.30 -21.59 6.66
CA LEU A 537 18.13 -21.75 5.79
C LEU A 537 18.53 -22.51 4.53
N ALA A 538 17.81 -23.60 4.26
CA ALA A 538 17.97 -24.46 3.09
C ALA A 538 16.62 -24.64 2.40
N PRO A 539 16.57 -24.94 1.08
CA PRO A 539 15.30 -25.15 0.39
C PRO A 539 14.58 -26.39 0.95
N LEU A 540 13.24 -26.32 1.02
CA LEU A 540 12.41 -27.46 1.39
C LEU A 540 12.11 -28.36 0.17
N PRO A 541 11.75 -29.64 0.39
CA PRO A 541 11.22 -30.49 -0.66
C PRO A 541 10.00 -29.85 -1.34
N ALA A 542 9.87 -30.05 -2.66
CA ALA A 542 8.73 -29.57 -3.41
C ALA A 542 7.43 -30.25 -2.92
N LEU A 543 6.42 -29.43 -2.63
CA LEU A 543 5.07 -29.87 -2.30
C LEU A 543 4.05 -29.58 -3.42
N VAL A 544 4.53 -29.01 -4.54
CA VAL A 544 3.72 -28.65 -5.70
C VAL A 544 4.29 -29.32 -6.93
N GLU A 545 3.46 -30.09 -7.62
CA GLU A 545 3.73 -30.61 -8.95
C GLU A 545 2.85 -29.86 -9.95
N TYR A 546 3.45 -28.97 -10.75
CA TYR A 546 2.72 -28.13 -11.69
C TYR A 546 2.90 -28.59 -13.13
N GLN A 547 1.78 -28.87 -13.81
CA GLN A 547 1.73 -29.14 -15.24
C GLN A 547 0.85 -28.06 -15.90
N GLY A 548 1.53 -27.04 -16.42
CA GLY A 548 0.94 -25.82 -16.97
C GLY A 548 0.43 -25.93 -18.39
#